data_AF-A0A7R9MNQ4-F1
#
_entry.id   AF-A0A7R9MNQ4-F1
#
_cell.length_a   1.000
_cell.length_b   1.000
_cell.length_c   1.000
_cell.angle_alpha   90.00
_cell.angle_beta   90.00
_cell.angle_gamma   90.00
#
_symmetry.space_group_name_H-M   'P 1'
#
loop_
_entity.id
_entity.type
_entity.pdbx_description
1 polymer ?
#
loop_
_entity_poly.entity_id
_entity_poly.type
_entity_poly.pdbx_seq_one_letter_code
_entity_poly.pdbx_strand_id
1 'polypeptide(L)'
;MFVKRMDYELDRRIVDTFMNNNFTNWMGFDGQKVNNWNIWINTNILMTSLLTVNDTKRLDVIKRAVMSADNWLDWYGEDGGDDEGPEYWYQAAGRFIQFLYYMSSASGHQMDWSSKPIVKSIGDYIYKMHINGDYFVNFADADAKYVPEPTLVYRFGQLFNNTVMKQFAAYLYDLAGKENILLGDSYRSDQRFHQFYLIMNAYQSLKSEVPKAPQPLESWFPDLQVITLRSEEGSAKGLFLGAKAGINNGSHSHNDIGNFVLYVNGLPALIDVGVGNYDKDTFGPHRYDIWTMQSKWHNTPTINGVQQKAGDQYMARNVTYNKTSAEFEADIAGAYPKEAQVKSWVRKLTFNREANSVTLSENYSLDKFVEPFKVHFMTILNKSSDDQKNGDLVLEDKSVKLTM
;
A
#
# COMPACT_ATOMS: atom_id res chain seq x y z
N MET A 1 14.49 36.90 21.89
CA MET A 1 14.88 35.86 22.90
C MET A 1 14.33 34.49 22.51
N PHE A 2 13.05 34.38 22.12
CA PHE A 2 12.44 33.12 21.69
C PHE A 2 13.09 32.45 20.45
N VAL A 3 13.38 33.20 19.38
CA VAL A 3 14.03 32.65 18.17
C VAL A 3 15.38 32.00 18.50
N LYS A 4 16.24 32.71 19.24
CA LYS A 4 17.54 32.17 19.69
C LYS A 4 17.41 30.89 20.54
N ARG A 5 16.36 30.78 21.36
CA ARG A 5 16.12 29.56 22.15
C ARG A 5 15.62 28.42 21.28
N MET A 6 14.77 28.71 20.29
CA MET A 6 14.29 27.74 19.32
C MET A 6 15.45 27.20 18.48
N ASP A 7 16.29 28.07 17.93
CA ASP A 7 17.48 27.68 17.16
C ASP A 7 18.42 26.81 17.99
N TYR A 8 18.66 27.20 19.25
CA TYR A 8 19.47 26.41 20.19
C TYR A 8 18.90 25.00 20.44
N GLU A 9 17.58 24.88 20.62
CA GLU A 9 16.96 23.57 20.88
C GLU A 9 16.87 22.72 19.61
N LEU A 10 16.71 23.31 18.43
CA LEU A 10 16.77 22.60 17.15
C LEU A 10 18.18 22.10 16.85
N ASP A 11 19.21 22.94 17.05
CA ASP A 11 20.61 22.53 16.89
C ASP A 11 20.92 21.39 17.86
N ARG A 12 20.63 21.56 19.17
CA ARG A 12 20.96 20.56 20.19
C ARG A 12 20.15 19.26 20.08
N ARG A 13 18.84 19.32 19.90
CA ARG A 13 17.96 18.13 19.98
C ARG A 13 17.81 17.42 18.65
N ILE A 14 17.89 18.13 17.53
CA ILE A 14 17.63 17.58 16.20
C ILE A 14 18.95 17.44 15.44
N VAL A 15 19.67 18.54 15.20
CA VAL A 15 20.83 18.56 14.31
C VAL A 15 22.01 17.81 14.91
N ASP A 16 22.50 18.22 16.08
CA ASP A 16 23.63 17.59 16.76
C ASP A 16 23.30 16.15 17.13
N THR A 17 22.08 15.84 17.57
CA THR A 17 21.64 14.45 17.81
C THR A 17 21.75 13.61 16.54
N PHE A 18 21.21 14.10 15.41
CA PHE A 18 21.25 13.40 14.13
C PHE A 18 22.67 13.19 13.60
N MET A 19 23.54 14.20 13.74
CA MET A 19 24.91 14.15 13.25
C MET A 19 25.82 13.26 14.09
N ASN A 20 25.60 13.20 15.42
CA ASN A 20 26.48 12.50 16.35
C ASN A 20 26.04 11.06 16.67
N ASN A 21 24.91 10.58 16.12
CA ASN A 21 24.39 9.25 16.41
C ASN A 21 24.05 8.49 15.12
N ASN A 22 24.44 7.20 15.07
CA ASN A 22 23.98 6.25 14.07
C ASN A 22 22.83 5.43 14.67
N PHE A 23 21.59 5.81 14.36
CA PHE A 23 20.40 5.09 14.81
C PHE A 23 20.16 3.85 13.96
N THR A 24 20.51 2.70 14.51
CA THR A 24 20.47 1.39 13.83
C THR A 24 19.05 0.90 13.50
N ASN A 25 18.01 1.54 14.04
CA ASN A 25 16.63 1.15 13.82
C ASN A 25 15.99 1.79 12.59
N TRP A 26 16.56 2.88 12.04
CA TRP A 26 15.95 3.55 10.88
C TRP A 26 16.93 4.16 9.89
N MET A 27 18.20 4.45 10.25
CA MET A 27 19.10 5.17 9.34
C MET A 27 19.63 4.32 8.17
N GLY A 28 19.74 3.00 8.36
CA GLY A 28 20.21 2.05 7.35
C GLY A 28 21.74 2.03 7.14
N PHE A 29 22.53 2.73 7.96
CA PHE A 29 23.99 2.81 7.79
C PHE A 29 24.73 1.50 8.08
N ASP A 30 24.07 0.49 8.65
CA ASP A 30 24.66 -0.83 8.93
C ASP A 30 24.24 -1.89 7.88
N GLY A 31 23.57 -1.48 6.79
CA GLY A 31 23.15 -2.38 5.70
C GLY A 31 21.90 -3.22 5.99
N GLN A 32 21.14 -2.87 7.03
CA GLN A 32 19.88 -3.51 7.41
C GLN A 32 18.68 -2.97 6.60
N LYS A 33 17.63 -3.79 6.44
CA LYS A 33 16.32 -3.30 5.94
C LYS A 33 15.77 -2.26 6.90
N VAL A 34 15.37 -1.12 6.34
CA VAL A 34 14.72 -0.03 7.07
C VAL A 34 13.27 0.09 6.62
N ASN A 35 12.41 0.55 7.51
CA ASN A 35 11.01 0.80 7.22
C ASN A 35 10.76 2.27 6.88
N ASN A 36 9.48 2.63 6.74
CA ASN A 36 9.01 3.99 6.49
C ASN A 36 9.52 5.06 7.48
N TRP A 37 9.95 4.71 8.71
CA TRP A 37 10.50 5.68 9.66
C TRP A 37 11.74 6.38 9.10
N ASN A 38 12.52 5.69 8.25
CA ASN A 38 13.69 6.29 7.62
C ASN A 38 13.32 7.57 6.88
N ILE A 39 12.49 7.43 5.84
CA ILE A 39 12.20 8.55 4.96
C ILE A 39 11.33 9.59 5.66
N TRP A 40 10.43 9.15 6.55
CA TRP A 40 9.65 10.06 7.39
C TRP A 40 10.56 10.98 8.22
N ILE A 41 11.53 10.43 8.95
CA ILE A 41 12.43 11.22 9.80
C ILE A 41 13.36 12.08 8.95
N ASN A 42 13.99 11.51 7.92
CA ASN A 42 14.91 12.23 7.04
C ASN A 42 14.26 13.45 6.38
N THR A 43 12.98 13.38 5.98
CA THR A 43 12.25 14.53 5.44
C THR A 43 12.08 15.66 6.47
N ASN A 44 11.82 15.32 7.74
CA ASN A 44 11.74 16.32 8.80
C ASN A 44 13.12 16.91 9.16
N ILE A 45 14.19 16.11 9.12
CA ILE A 45 15.58 16.58 9.28
C ILE A 45 15.97 17.54 8.15
N LEU A 46 15.67 17.18 6.90
CA LEU A 46 15.92 18.03 5.73
C LEU A 46 15.23 19.38 5.88
N MET A 47 13.92 19.38 6.18
CA MET A 47 13.17 20.61 6.40
C MET A 47 13.78 21.48 7.51
N THR A 48 14.15 20.87 8.64
CA THR A 48 14.81 21.58 9.75
C THR A 48 16.14 22.20 9.32
N SER A 49 16.94 21.44 8.56
CA SER A 49 18.24 21.89 8.03
C SER A 49 18.10 23.09 7.11
N LEU A 50 17.16 23.05 6.16
CA LEU A 50 16.92 24.12 5.21
C LEU A 50 16.45 25.42 5.87
N LEU A 51 15.66 25.33 6.94
CA LEU A 51 15.02 26.50 7.55
C LEU A 51 15.84 27.12 8.70
N THR A 52 16.66 26.33 9.41
CA THR A 52 17.20 26.76 10.72
C THR A 52 18.70 26.57 10.89
N VAL A 53 19.35 25.75 10.06
CA VAL A 53 20.78 25.47 10.20
C VAL A 53 21.62 26.50 9.45
N ASN A 54 22.68 26.99 10.10
CA ASN A 54 23.64 27.91 9.50
C ASN A 54 24.38 27.27 8.31
N ASP A 55 24.78 28.09 7.34
CA ASP A 55 25.35 27.64 6.05
C ASP A 55 26.53 26.67 6.20
N THR A 56 27.35 26.81 7.24
CA THR A 56 28.54 25.98 7.46
C THR A 56 28.24 24.52 7.79
N LYS A 57 27.15 24.22 8.50
CA LYS A 57 26.74 22.84 8.86
C LYS A 57 25.69 22.27 7.90
N ARG A 58 24.92 23.12 7.21
CA ARG A 58 23.72 22.72 6.46
C ARG A 58 23.99 21.60 5.44
N LEU A 59 25.09 21.73 4.68
CA LEU A 59 25.43 20.75 3.65
C LEU A 59 25.73 19.37 4.22
N ASP A 60 26.36 19.27 5.38
CA ASP A 60 26.70 17.98 5.98
C ASP A 60 25.46 17.27 6.53
N VAL A 61 24.52 18.03 7.10
CA VAL A 61 23.21 17.50 7.51
C VAL A 61 22.43 16.98 6.31
N ILE A 62 22.39 17.75 5.21
CA ILE A 62 21.71 17.35 3.98
C ILE A 62 22.35 16.09 3.40
N LYS A 63 23.69 16.04 3.28
CA LYS A 63 24.39 14.85 2.78
C LYS A 63 24.06 13.61 3.59
N ARG A 64 24.10 13.71 4.92
CA ARG A 64 23.79 12.58 5.81
C ARG A 64 22.33 12.13 5.67
N ALA A 65 21.39 13.06 5.55
CA ALA A 65 19.98 12.75 5.32
C ALA A 65 19.75 12.08 3.96
N VAL A 66 20.43 12.54 2.90
CA VAL A 66 20.38 11.91 1.57
C VAL A 66 20.95 10.50 1.62
N MET A 67 22.13 10.29 2.22
CA MET A 67 22.71 8.94 2.36
C MET A 67 21.79 7.98 3.12
N SER A 68 21.12 8.47 4.17
CA SER A 68 20.18 7.66 4.92
C SER A 68 18.91 7.36 4.12
N ALA A 69 18.38 8.33 3.37
CA ALA A 69 17.22 8.13 2.50
C ALA A 69 17.52 7.18 1.33
N ASP A 70 18.75 7.19 0.80
CA ASP A 70 19.20 6.27 -0.26
C ASP A 70 19.13 4.81 0.24
N ASN A 71 19.55 4.56 1.49
CA ASN A 71 19.43 3.23 2.10
C ASN A 71 17.97 2.75 2.18
N TRP A 72 16.98 3.64 2.29
CA TRP A 72 15.57 3.23 2.25
C TRP A 72 15.12 2.88 0.85
N LEU A 73 15.58 3.62 -0.16
CA LEU A 73 15.28 3.36 -1.56
C LEU A 73 15.86 2.02 -2.04
N ASP A 74 17.02 1.62 -1.52
CA ASP A 74 17.68 0.33 -1.85
C ASP A 74 16.84 -0.91 -1.52
N TRP A 75 15.85 -0.79 -0.63
CA TRP A 75 14.97 -1.91 -0.24
C TRP A 75 13.65 -1.98 -1.02
N TYR A 76 13.38 -1.01 -1.91
CA TYR A 76 12.22 -1.07 -2.79
C TYR A 76 12.47 -2.01 -3.97
N GLY A 77 11.47 -2.82 -4.31
CA GLY A 77 11.43 -3.54 -5.59
C GLY A 77 11.37 -2.56 -6.78
N GLU A 78 11.83 -3.00 -7.95
CA GLU A 78 11.84 -2.17 -9.17
C GLU A 78 10.41 -1.77 -9.61
N ASP A 79 9.42 -2.56 -9.19
CA ASP A 79 7.99 -2.31 -9.42
C ASP A 79 7.40 -1.16 -8.57
N GLY A 80 8.15 -0.66 -7.58
CA GLY A 80 7.77 0.44 -6.69
C GLY A 80 6.62 0.12 -5.73
N GLY A 81 6.30 -1.16 -5.53
CA GLY A 81 5.28 -1.61 -4.60
C GLY A 81 5.57 -1.23 -3.14
N ASP A 82 4.54 -0.83 -2.41
CA ASP A 82 4.61 -0.66 -0.95
C ASP A 82 4.13 -1.94 -0.24
N ASP A 83 5.03 -2.59 0.52
CA ASP A 83 4.75 -3.83 1.24
C ASP A 83 3.86 -3.62 2.48
N GLU A 84 3.69 -2.37 2.94
CA GLU A 84 2.79 -1.96 4.02
C GLU A 84 1.37 -1.61 3.52
N GLY A 85 1.16 -1.63 2.19
CA GLY A 85 -0.13 -1.38 1.55
C GLY A 85 -0.41 0.10 1.22
N PRO A 86 -1.51 0.39 0.49
CA PRO A 86 -1.76 1.73 -0.08
C PRO A 86 -1.94 2.86 0.93
N GLU A 87 -2.37 2.56 2.16
CA GLU A 87 -2.51 3.59 3.19
C GLU A 87 -1.14 4.10 3.66
N TYR A 88 -0.17 3.20 3.81
CA TYR A 88 1.19 3.51 4.25
C TYR A 88 2.03 4.21 3.20
N TRP A 89 1.60 4.19 1.94
CA TRP A 89 2.20 4.97 0.85
C TRP A 89 2.39 6.44 1.23
N TYR A 90 1.49 7.04 2.00
CA TYR A 90 1.65 8.43 2.48
C TYR A 90 2.88 8.59 3.39
N GLN A 91 3.06 7.66 4.32
CA GLN A 91 4.14 7.69 5.33
C GLN A 91 5.50 7.37 4.69
N ALA A 92 5.49 6.57 3.62
CA ALA A 92 6.67 6.13 2.89
C ALA A 92 6.90 7.01 1.64
N ALA A 93 6.38 6.58 0.49
CA ALA A 93 6.50 7.27 -0.80
C ALA A 93 6.10 8.76 -0.76
N GLY A 94 5.02 9.11 -0.06
CA GLY A 94 4.57 10.50 0.09
C GLY A 94 5.62 11.39 0.77
N ARG A 95 6.28 10.89 1.83
CA ARG A 95 7.39 11.59 2.48
C ARG A 95 8.64 11.64 1.62
N PHE A 96 8.89 10.61 0.80
CA PHE A 96 9.95 10.64 -0.19
C PHE A 96 9.72 11.72 -1.26
N ILE A 97 8.50 11.81 -1.80
CA ILE A 97 8.09 12.85 -2.75
C ILE A 97 8.30 14.24 -2.14
N GLN A 98 7.92 14.39 -0.88
CA GLN A 98 8.14 15.63 -0.14
C GLN A 98 9.63 15.95 0.05
N PHE A 99 10.47 14.94 0.34
CA PHE A 99 11.93 15.07 0.38
C PHE A 99 12.49 15.61 -0.94
N LEU A 100 12.13 14.96 -2.07
CA LEU A 100 12.58 15.35 -3.41
C LEU A 100 12.09 16.75 -3.79
N TYR A 101 10.86 17.11 -3.41
CA TYR A 101 10.32 18.44 -3.62
C TYR A 101 11.15 19.51 -2.89
N TYR A 102 11.53 19.30 -1.62
CA TYR A 102 12.37 20.25 -0.89
C TYR A 102 13.77 20.36 -1.48
N MET A 103 14.36 19.24 -1.88
CA MET A 103 15.67 19.22 -2.54
C MET A 103 15.62 19.99 -3.88
N SER A 104 14.57 19.78 -4.67
CA SER A 104 14.35 20.53 -5.93
C SER A 104 14.17 22.02 -5.65
N SER A 105 13.32 22.40 -4.69
CA SER A 105 13.08 23.81 -4.35
C SER A 105 14.35 24.50 -3.81
N ALA A 106 15.06 23.87 -2.88
CA ALA A 106 16.27 24.43 -2.27
C ALA A 106 17.44 24.56 -3.25
N SER A 107 17.49 23.73 -4.29
CA SER A 107 18.49 23.79 -5.36
C SER A 107 18.12 24.74 -6.50
N GLY A 108 17.01 25.48 -6.40
CA GLY A 108 16.52 26.31 -7.51
C GLY A 108 16.13 25.49 -8.74
N HIS A 109 15.58 24.29 -8.52
CA HIS A 109 15.17 23.31 -9.54
C HIS A 109 16.31 22.76 -10.41
N GLN A 110 17.53 22.71 -9.88
CA GLN A 110 18.67 22.12 -10.58
C GLN A 110 18.74 20.58 -10.45
N MET A 111 18.03 20.00 -9.48
CA MET A 111 17.95 18.55 -9.31
C MET A 111 16.81 17.96 -10.14
N ASP A 112 17.13 16.97 -10.97
CA ASP A 112 16.19 16.25 -11.83
C ASP A 112 16.18 14.75 -11.50
N TRP A 113 14.98 14.25 -11.19
CA TRP A 113 14.71 12.85 -10.84
C TRP A 113 13.90 12.12 -11.91
N SER A 114 13.47 12.82 -12.97
CA SER A 114 12.56 12.30 -14.00
C SER A 114 13.11 11.08 -14.73
N SER A 115 14.44 10.96 -14.80
CA SER A 115 15.15 9.83 -15.41
C SER A 115 15.27 8.60 -14.50
N LYS A 116 14.78 8.63 -13.25
CA LYS A 116 14.89 7.53 -12.29
C LYS A 116 13.61 6.65 -12.32
N PRO A 117 13.66 5.45 -12.92
CA PRO A 117 12.46 4.62 -13.08
C PRO A 117 11.83 4.21 -11.75
N ILE A 118 12.65 3.86 -10.76
CA ILE A 118 12.18 3.44 -9.44
C ILE A 118 11.34 4.52 -8.75
N VAL A 119 11.77 5.78 -8.80
CA VAL A 119 11.03 6.89 -8.18
C VAL A 119 9.67 7.07 -8.87
N LYS A 120 9.65 6.88 -10.21
CA LYS A 120 8.39 6.89 -10.97
C LYS A 120 7.49 5.73 -10.54
N SER A 121 8.02 4.51 -10.43
CA SER A 121 7.28 3.31 -10.02
C SER A 121 6.66 3.48 -8.63
N ILE A 122 7.44 4.01 -7.66
CA ILE A 122 7.00 4.28 -6.28
C ILE A 122 5.78 5.21 -6.26
N GLY A 123 5.80 6.28 -7.05
CA GLY A 123 4.65 7.17 -7.11
C GLY A 123 3.45 6.60 -7.88
N ASP A 124 3.70 5.83 -8.94
CA ASP A 124 2.62 5.23 -9.74
C ASP A 124 1.85 4.14 -8.99
N TYR A 125 2.44 3.51 -7.96
CA TYR A 125 1.80 2.47 -7.15
C TYR A 125 0.40 2.87 -6.68
N ILE A 126 0.23 4.10 -6.17
CA ILE A 126 -1.01 4.48 -5.49
C ILE A 126 -2.25 4.42 -6.40
N TYR A 127 -2.15 4.87 -7.65
CA TYR A 127 -3.30 4.83 -8.56
C TYR A 127 -3.53 3.43 -9.14
N LYS A 128 -2.50 2.58 -9.19
CA LYS A 128 -2.60 1.18 -9.65
C LYS A 128 -3.34 0.29 -8.64
N MET A 129 -3.31 0.70 -7.36
CA MET A 129 -4.05 0.07 -6.26
C MET A 129 -5.46 0.63 -6.07
N HIS A 130 -5.84 1.69 -6.81
CA HIS A 130 -7.17 2.29 -6.75
C HIS A 130 -8.22 1.41 -7.41
N ILE A 131 -9.30 1.14 -6.70
CA ILE A 131 -10.44 0.39 -7.20
C ILE A 131 -11.44 1.37 -7.86
N ASN A 132 -12.11 2.15 -7.02
CA ASN A 132 -13.09 3.17 -7.37
C ASN A 132 -13.47 3.99 -6.13
N GLY A 133 -13.76 5.29 -6.28
CA GLY A 133 -14.14 6.13 -5.13
C GLY A 133 -13.02 6.19 -4.10
N ASP A 134 -13.36 5.98 -2.84
CA ASP A 134 -12.45 5.85 -1.71
C ASP A 134 -11.93 4.42 -1.51
N TYR A 135 -12.26 3.47 -2.39
CA TYR A 135 -11.79 2.09 -2.29
C TYR A 135 -10.42 1.88 -2.93
N PHE A 136 -9.53 1.26 -2.16
CA PHE A 136 -8.21 0.79 -2.58
C PHE A 136 -8.09 -0.69 -2.23
N VAL A 137 -7.23 -1.41 -2.94
CA VAL A 137 -6.91 -2.80 -2.59
C VAL A 137 -6.15 -2.79 -1.26
N ASN A 138 -6.79 -3.26 -0.20
CA ASN A 138 -6.21 -3.26 1.14
C ASN A 138 -5.53 -4.59 1.46
N PHE A 139 -4.21 -4.53 1.60
CA PHE A 139 -3.37 -5.58 2.20
C PHE A 139 -2.60 -4.96 3.36
N ALA A 140 -2.05 -5.80 4.24
CA ALA A 140 -1.35 -5.33 5.44
C ALA A 140 -2.25 -4.39 6.26
N ASP A 141 -1.69 -3.46 7.02
CA ASP A 141 -2.46 -2.58 7.90
C ASP A 141 -3.19 -1.43 7.17
N ALA A 142 -3.54 -1.61 5.90
CA ALA A 142 -4.30 -0.64 5.13
C ALA A 142 -5.83 -0.81 5.31
N ASP A 143 -6.53 0.30 5.42
CA ASP A 143 -7.98 0.37 5.36
C ASP A 143 -8.51 0.15 3.92
N ALA A 144 -9.65 -0.54 3.79
CA ALA A 144 -10.34 -0.70 2.50
C ALA A 144 -10.85 0.63 1.93
N LYS A 145 -11.09 1.62 2.80
CA LYS A 145 -11.52 2.98 2.45
C LYS A 145 -10.48 3.99 2.89
N TYR A 146 -9.89 4.67 1.92
CA TYR A 146 -8.84 5.63 2.16
C TYR A 146 -8.82 6.66 1.04
N VAL A 147 -8.55 7.93 1.40
CA VAL A 147 -8.31 8.98 0.40
C VAL A 147 -6.88 9.47 0.58
N PRO A 148 -5.95 9.10 -0.32
CA PRO A 148 -4.58 9.58 -0.28
C PRO A 148 -4.52 11.11 -0.29
N GLU A 149 -3.55 11.68 0.43
CA GLU A 149 -3.42 13.14 0.53
C GLU A 149 -3.20 13.76 -0.86
N PRO A 150 -4.18 14.53 -1.39
CA PRO A 150 -4.17 14.95 -2.79
C PRO A 150 -2.96 15.81 -3.17
N THR A 151 -2.44 16.61 -2.24
CA THR A 151 -1.33 17.54 -2.52
C THR A 151 -0.03 16.81 -2.79
N LEU A 152 0.27 15.73 -2.05
CA LEU A 152 1.44 14.90 -2.31
C LEU A 152 1.34 14.16 -3.64
N VAL A 153 0.17 13.60 -3.97
CA VAL A 153 -0.09 12.98 -5.27
C VAL A 153 0.13 14.00 -6.40
N TYR A 154 -0.37 15.23 -6.22
CA TYR A 154 -0.20 16.32 -7.17
C TYR A 154 1.27 16.71 -7.36
N ARG A 155 2.02 16.85 -6.26
CA ARG A 155 3.45 17.23 -6.29
C ARG A 155 4.31 16.19 -6.98
N PHE A 156 4.02 14.90 -6.79
CA PHE A 156 4.65 13.87 -7.60
C PHE A 156 4.34 14.05 -9.08
N GLY A 157 3.07 14.32 -9.41
CA GLY A 157 2.65 14.72 -10.75
C GLY A 157 3.43 15.90 -11.33
N GLN A 158 3.78 16.89 -10.52
CA GLN A 158 4.62 18.02 -10.93
C GLN A 158 6.09 17.62 -11.14
N LEU A 159 6.69 16.91 -10.17
CA LEU A 159 8.10 16.47 -10.24
C LEU A 159 8.39 15.63 -11.48
N PHE A 160 7.43 14.82 -11.92
CA PHE A 160 7.58 13.89 -13.05
C PHE A 160 6.83 14.32 -14.31
N ASN A 161 6.21 15.51 -14.32
CA ASN A 161 5.28 15.95 -15.36
C ASN A 161 4.22 14.88 -15.74
N ASN A 162 3.73 14.17 -14.73
CA ASN A 162 2.82 13.04 -14.87
C ASN A 162 1.36 13.54 -14.82
N THR A 163 0.74 13.70 -15.99
CA THR A 163 -0.67 14.13 -16.11
C THR A 163 -1.65 13.18 -15.42
N VAL A 164 -1.39 11.88 -15.44
CA VAL A 164 -2.25 10.88 -14.78
C VAL A 164 -2.32 11.15 -13.28
N MET A 165 -1.17 11.40 -12.65
CA MET A 165 -1.10 11.71 -11.22
C MET A 165 -1.71 13.08 -10.87
N LYS A 166 -1.54 14.09 -11.73
CA LYS A 166 -2.18 15.40 -11.52
C LYS A 166 -3.71 15.32 -11.57
N GLN A 167 -4.24 14.57 -12.55
CA GLN A 167 -5.69 14.34 -12.67
C GLN A 167 -6.24 13.47 -11.55
N PHE A 168 -5.47 12.46 -11.12
CA PHE A 168 -5.84 11.62 -9.99
C PHE A 168 -5.85 12.41 -8.69
N ALA A 169 -4.88 13.28 -8.46
CA ALA A 169 -4.87 14.19 -7.33
C ALA A 169 -6.14 15.07 -7.30
N ALA A 170 -6.54 15.62 -8.45
CA ALA A 170 -7.78 16.41 -8.52
C ALA A 170 -9.03 15.57 -8.24
N TYR A 171 -9.06 14.32 -8.69
CA TYR A 171 -10.12 13.37 -8.34
C TYR A 171 -10.19 13.11 -6.82
N LEU A 172 -9.05 12.83 -6.19
CA LEU A 172 -8.97 12.62 -4.74
C LEU A 172 -9.34 13.89 -3.95
N TYR A 173 -8.98 15.06 -4.47
CA TYR A 173 -9.34 16.34 -3.91
C TYR A 173 -10.85 16.56 -3.88
N ASP A 174 -11.55 16.23 -4.97
CA ASP A 174 -13.00 16.30 -5.01
C ASP A 174 -13.66 15.28 -4.07
N LEU A 175 -13.09 14.07 -3.99
CA LEU A 175 -13.59 12.98 -3.15
C LEU A 175 -13.49 13.28 -1.65
N ALA A 176 -12.35 13.83 -1.18
CA ALA A 176 -12.17 14.14 0.24
C ALA A 176 -13.14 15.21 0.75
N GLY A 177 -13.68 16.05 -0.14
CA GLY A 177 -14.52 17.19 0.22
C GLY A 177 -13.69 18.40 0.65
N LYS A 178 -14.05 19.58 0.11
CA LYS A 178 -13.28 20.83 0.23
C LYS A 178 -13.03 21.28 1.68
N GLU A 179 -13.95 20.97 2.59
CA GLU A 179 -13.84 21.35 4.02
C GLU A 179 -12.91 20.40 4.78
N ASN A 180 -12.94 19.09 4.50
CA ASN A 180 -12.13 18.10 5.20
C ASN A 180 -10.62 18.22 4.90
N ILE A 181 -10.26 18.62 3.67
CA ILE A 181 -8.86 18.86 3.28
C ILE A 181 -8.27 20.06 4.02
N LEU A 182 -9.07 21.13 4.19
CA LEU A 182 -8.62 22.36 4.85
C LEU A 182 -8.58 22.23 6.37
N LEU A 183 -9.45 21.39 6.95
CA LEU A 183 -9.55 21.15 8.38
C LEU A 183 -8.62 20.03 8.87
N GLY A 184 -7.95 19.31 7.97
CA GLY A 184 -7.06 18.19 8.33
C GLY A 184 -7.82 17.03 8.97
N ASP A 185 -9.08 16.83 8.59
CA ASP A 185 -9.99 15.89 9.24
C ASP A 185 -9.86 14.45 8.71
N SER A 186 -8.85 14.17 7.88
CA SER A 186 -8.40 12.79 7.75
C SER A 186 -7.68 12.44 9.05
N TYR A 187 -8.17 11.40 9.72
CA TYR A 187 -7.78 10.87 11.04
C TYR A 187 -6.25 10.67 11.25
N ARG A 188 -5.45 10.85 10.20
CA ARG A 188 -4.00 10.62 10.11
C ARG A 188 -3.25 11.68 9.28
N SER A 189 -3.90 12.74 8.81
CA SER A 189 -3.16 13.88 8.24
C SER A 189 -2.43 14.59 9.36
N ASP A 190 -1.17 14.87 9.06
CA ASP A 190 -0.29 15.61 9.90
C ASP A 190 -0.80 17.06 10.01
N GLN A 191 -1.63 17.34 11.02
CA GLN A 191 -2.34 18.61 11.28
C GLN A 191 -1.40 19.77 11.66
N ARG A 192 -0.24 19.86 10.99
CA ARG A 192 0.77 20.89 11.18
C ARG A 192 0.50 22.03 10.19
N PHE A 193 0.74 23.26 10.65
CA PHE A 193 0.71 24.48 9.83
C PHE A 193 1.50 24.35 8.52
N HIS A 194 2.58 23.59 8.56
CA HIS A 194 3.37 23.26 7.38
C HIS A 194 2.57 22.49 6.31
N GLN A 195 1.78 21.48 6.68
CA GLN A 195 0.93 20.74 5.72
C GLN A 195 -0.12 21.66 5.11
N PHE A 196 -0.74 22.51 5.93
CA PHE A 196 -1.65 23.56 5.45
C PHE A 196 -0.97 24.48 4.42
N TYR A 197 0.26 24.92 4.68
CA TYR A 197 1.03 25.72 3.71
C TYR A 197 1.25 24.96 2.39
N LEU A 198 1.60 23.67 2.43
CA LEU A 198 1.80 22.89 1.21
C LEU A 198 0.52 22.77 0.38
N ILE A 199 -0.62 22.54 1.04
CA ILE A 199 -1.94 22.49 0.42
C ILE A 199 -2.25 23.84 -0.23
N MET A 200 -2.14 24.93 0.51
CA MET A 200 -2.46 26.28 0.01
C MET A 200 -1.56 26.70 -1.17
N ASN A 201 -0.28 26.29 -1.16
CA ASN A 201 0.63 26.56 -2.26
C ASN A 201 0.26 25.81 -3.55
N ALA A 202 -0.26 24.59 -3.44
CA ALA A 202 -0.67 23.78 -4.59
C ALA A 202 -2.14 24.03 -5.01
N TYR A 203 -2.95 24.63 -4.15
CA TYR A 203 -4.41 24.68 -4.27
C TYR A 203 -4.89 25.20 -5.63
N GLN A 204 -4.37 26.34 -6.08
CA GLN A 204 -4.84 26.95 -7.33
C GLN A 204 -4.54 26.06 -8.54
N SER A 205 -3.37 25.42 -8.57
CA SER A 205 -2.95 24.54 -9.64
C SER A 205 -3.73 23.22 -9.60
N LEU A 206 -3.86 22.61 -8.42
CA LEU A 206 -4.64 21.38 -8.22
C LEU A 206 -6.10 21.56 -8.65
N LYS A 207 -6.74 22.67 -8.25
CA LYS A 207 -8.12 22.99 -8.62
C LYS A 207 -8.33 23.21 -10.11
N SER A 208 -7.28 23.55 -10.86
CA SER A 208 -7.34 23.78 -12.30
C SER A 208 -7.19 22.51 -13.13
N GLU A 209 -6.75 21.40 -12.51
CA GLU A 209 -6.65 20.11 -13.18
C GLU A 209 -8.03 19.49 -13.42
N VAL A 210 -8.12 18.60 -14.41
CA VAL A 210 -9.34 17.83 -14.68
C VAL A 210 -9.38 16.62 -13.74
N PRO A 211 -10.39 16.50 -12.85
CA PRO A 211 -10.52 15.34 -11.97
C PRO A 211 -10.76 14.06 -12.78
N LYS A 212 -9.87 13.08 -12.64
CA LYS A 212 -10.03 11.77 -13.29
C LYS A 212 -9.32 10.66 -12.52
N ALA A 213 -10.04 9.58 -12.22
CA ALA A 213 -9.45 8.34 -11.74
C ALA A 213 -8.78 7.58 -12.92
N PRO A 214 -7.52 7.13 -12.81
CA PRO A 214 -6.83 6.46 -13.91
C PRO A 214 -7.43 5.11 -14.28
N GLN A 215 -7.79 4.31 -13.26
CA GLN A 215 -8.45 3.00 -13.41
C GLN A 215 -7.79 2.12 -14.49
N PRO A 216 -6.50 1.77 -14.35
CA PRO A 216 -5.79 0.97 -15.35
C PRO A 216 -6.43 -0.41 -15.51
N LEU A 217 -6.38 -0.96 -16.73
CA LEU A 217 -6.96 -2.27 -17.06
C LEU A 217 -6.36 -3.42 -16.23
N GLU A 218 -5.07 -3.32 -15.94
CA GLU A 218 -4.29 -4.27 -15.15
C GLU A 218 -3.06 -3.59 -14.54
N SER A 219 -2.56 -4.11 -13.42
CA SER A 219 -1.27 -3.71 -12.83
C SER A 219 -0.64 -4.89 -12.11
N TRP A 220 0.57 -5.27 -12.54
CA TRP A 220 1.35 -6.37 -11.96
C TRP A 220 2.60 -5.83 -11.26
N PHE A 221 2.76 -6.20 -9.99
CA PHE A 221 3.90 -5.90 -9.15
C PHE A 221 4.64 -7.22 -8.85
N PRO A 222 5.64 -7.61 -9.66
CA PRO A 222 6.35 -8.88 -9.50
C PRO A 222 7.13 -9.02 -8.20
N ASP A 223 7.72 -7.95 -7.68
CA ASP A 223 8.52 -7.97 -6.45
C ASP A 223 7.60 -8.04 -5.23
N LEU A 224 6.50 -7.28 -5.26
CA LEU A 224 5.45 -7.34 -4.23
C LEU A 224 4.55 -8.59 -4.34
N GLN A 225 4.51 -9.19 -5.53
CA GLN A 225 3.63 -10.29 -5.93
C GLN A 225 2.14 -9.95 -5.77
N VAL A 226 1.76 -8.77 -6.26
CA VAL A 226 0.39 -8.24 -6.23
C VAL A 226 -0.10 -7.93 -7.65
N ILE A 227 -1.33 -8.32 -7.95
CA ILE A 227 -1.99 -8.06 -9.23
C ILE A 227 -3.30 -7.31 -9.00
N THR A 228 -3.61 -6.35 -9.87
CA THR A 228 -4.96 -5.82 -10.05
C THR A 228 -5.43 -6.03 -11.48
N LEU A 229 -6.70 -6.40 -11.66
CA LEU A 229 -7.34 -6.63 -12.96
C LEU A 229 -8.74 -6.00 -12.93
N ARG A 230 -9.17 -5.40 -14.03
CA ARG A 230 -10.56 -4.95 -14.19
C ARG A 230 -11.14 -5.28 -15.55
N SER A 231 -12.47 -5.27 -15.64
CA SER A 231 -13.21 -5.56 -16.88
C SER A 231 -13.01 -4.50 -17.96
N GLU A 232 -13.00 -3.22 -17.59
CA GLU A 232 -12.94 -2.09 -18.53
C GLU A 232 -11.94 -1.03 -18.05
N GLU A 233 -11.04 -0.60 -18.93
CA GLU A 233 -10.07 0.46 -18.63
C GLU A 233 -10.77 1.81 -18.43
N GLY A 234 -10.36 2.58 -17.43
CA GLY A 234 -10.93 3.89 -17.15
C GLY A 234 -12.35 3.86 -16.58
N SER A 235 -12.82 2.68 -16.14
CA SER A 235 -14.18 2.46 -15.65
C SER A 235 -14.21 1.61 -14.38
N ALA A 236 -15.23 1.85 -13.55
CA ALA A 236 -15.57 1.01 -12.42
C ALA A 236 -16.52 -0.14 -12.81
N LYS A 237 -17.11 -0.09 -14.02
CA LYS A 237 -18.13 -1.04 -14.49
C LYS A 237 -17.55 -2.45 -14.64
N GLY A 238 -18.34 -3.46 -14.29
CA GLY A 238 -17.93 -4.87 -14.36
C GLY A 238 -17.20 -5.30 -13.10
N LEU A 239 -16.24 -6.22 -13.25
CA LEU A 239 -15.46 -6.75 -12.14
C LEU A 239 -14.14 -6.00 -11.97
N PHE A 240 -13.69 -5.92 -10.73
CA PHE A 240 -12.32 -5.63 -10.35
C PHE A 240 -11.82 -6.73 -9.42
N LEU A 241 -10.62 -7.24 -9.67
CA LEU A 241 -9.92 -8.25 -8.86
C LEU A 241 -8.59 -7.68 -8.36
N GLY A 242 -8.32 -7.79 -7.07
CA GLY A 242 -6.98 -7.61 -6.50
C GLY A 242 -6.53 -8.91 -5.85
N ALA A 243 -5.27 -9.33 -6.03
CA ALA A 243 -4.76 -10.55 -5.40
C ALA A 243 -3.29 -10.42 -4.98
N LYS A 244 -2.89 -11.15 -3.93
CA LYS A 244 -1.55 -11.14 -3.33
C LYS A 244 -1.05 -12.56 -3.09
N ALA A 245 0.21 -12.80 -3.43
CA ALA A 245 0.94 -14.00 -3.02
C ALA A 245 1.91 -13.67 -1.89
N GLY A 246 3.04 -13.00 -2.14
CA GLY A 246 3.86 -12.33 -1.12
C GLY A 246 4.48 -13.23 -0.03
N ILE A 247 4.76 -12.63 1.12
CA ILE A 247 5.42 -13.23 2.30
C ILE A 247 4.72 -12.80 3.61
N ASN A 248 4.60 -13.72 4.57
CA ASN A 248 4.03 -13.46 5.91
C ASN A 248 5.07 -12.90 6.88
N ASN A 249 5.88 -11.96 6.42
CA ASN A 249 6.81 -11.18 7.24
C ASN A 249 7.06 -9.78 6.67
N GLY A 250 6.09 -9.27 5.91
CA GLY A 250 6.12 -7.87 5.48
C GLY A 250 5.97 -6.94 6.68
N SER A 251 6.47 -5.71 6.55
CA SER A 251 6.14 -4.67 7.53
C SER A 251 4.62 -4.51 7.56
N HIS A 252 4.02 -4.47 8.76
CA HIS A 252 2.57 -4.41 8.93
C HIS A 252 1.76 -5.55 8.27
N SER A 253 2.38 -6.68 7.92
CA SER A 253 1.68 -7.76 7.21
C SER A 253 0.68 -8.54 8.07
N HIS A 254 -0.23 -9.23 7.40
CA HIS A 254 -1.14 -10.26 7.94
C HIS A 254 -0.68 -11.65 7.47
N ASN A 255 -1.31 -12.71 7.97
CA ASN A 255 -1.10 -14.07 7.43
C ASN A 255 -2.07 -14.35 6.27
N ASP A 256 -1.84 -13.78 5.10
CA ASP A 256 -2.83 -13.64 4.02
C ASP A 256 -2.32 -14.09 2.63
N ILE A 257 -1.34 -15.00 2.56
CA ILE A 257 -0.79 -15.46 1.27
C ILE A 257 -1.87 -16.17 0.44
N GLY A 258 -2.08 -15.71 -0.79
CA GLY A 258 -3.13 -16.20 -1.69
C GLY A 258 -4.48 -15.50 -1.52
N ASN A 259 -4.55 -14.47 -0.67
CA ASN A 259 -5.74 -13.66 -0.50
C ASN A 259 -6.05 -12.84 -1.78
N PHE A 260 -7.33 -12.56 -1.97
CA PHE A 260 -7.82 -11.79 -3.10
C PHE A 260 -9.10 -11.05 -2.73
N VAL A 261 -9.42 -9.97 -3.43
CA VAL A 261 -10.64 -9.18 -3.26
C VAL A 261 -11.36 -9.04 -4.60
N LEU A 262 -12.68 -9.02 -4.58
CA LEU A 262 -13.52 -8.88 -5.77
C LEU A 262 -14.54 -7.77 -5.56
N TYR A 263 -14.60 -6.85 -6.53
CA TYR A 263 -15.53 -5.73 -6.54
C TYR A 263 -16.39 -5.79 -7.81
N VAL A 264 -17.66 -5.40 -7.68
CA VAL A 264 -18.64 -5.35 -8.76
C VAL A 264 -19.09 -3.90 -8.93
N ASN A 265 -18.92 -3.35 -10.14
CA ASN A 265 -19.24 -1.96 -10.45
C ASN A 265 -18.58 -0.94 -9.50
N GLY A 266 -17.37 -1.25 -9.03
CA GLY A 266 -16.62 -0.43 -8.07
C GLY A 266 -17.10 -0.52 -6.62
N LEU A 267 -17.94 -1.50 -6.28
CA LEU A 267 -18.45 -1.76 -4.93
C LEU A 267 -17.99 -3.13 -4.42
N PRO A 268 -17.74 -3.28 -3.10
CA PRO A 268 -17.18 -4.50 -2.53
C PRO A 268 -18.12 -5.70 -2.65
N ALA A 269 -17.57 -6.87 -3.01
CA ALA A 269 -18.29 -8.15 -2.99
C ALA A 269 -17.56 -9.19 -2.14
N LEU A 270 -16.34 -9.57 -2.52
CA LEU A 270 -15.42 -10.33 -1.66
C LEU A 270 -14.34 -9.37 -1.18
N ILE A 271 -14.16 -9.27 0.14
CA ILE A 271 -13.36 -8.23 0.77
C ILE A 271 -12.15 -8.81 1.49
N ASP A 272 -11.19 -7.95 1.79
CA ASP A 272 -10.30 -8.15 2.92
C ASP A 272 -10.83 -7.35 4.11
N VAL A 273 -10.74 -7.92 5.31
CA VAL A 273 -11.23 -7.25 6.54
C VAL A 273 -10.36 -6.08 6.98
N GLY A 274 -9.13 -5.97 6.46
CA GLY A 274 -8.18 -4.95 6.82
C GLY A 274 -7.70 -5.10 8.27
N VAL A 275 -7.11 -4.04 8.80
CA VAL A 275 -6.65 -4.02 10.19
C VAL A 275 -7.75 -3.59 11.16
N GLY A 276 -7.77 -4.19 12.34
CA GLY A 276 -8.59 -3.73 13.46
C GLY A 276 -8.03 -2.47 14.13
N ASN A 277 -8.70 -2.00 15.18
CA ASN A 277 -8.14 -0.96 16.03
C ASN A 277 -6.83 -1.42 16.68
N TYR A 278 -5.81 -0.58 16.66
CA TYR A 278 -4.53 -0.89 17.28
C TYR A 278 -4.66 -1.00 18.79
N ASP A 279 -4.03 -2.04 19.33
CA ASP A 279 -3.92 -2.33 20.75
C ASP A 279 -2.46 -2.64 21.14
N LYS A 280 -2.27 -3.06 22.39
CA LYS A 280 -0.95 -3.41 22.92
C LYS A 280 -0.26 -4.58 22.19
N ASP A 281 -1.03 -5.42 21.49
CA ASP A 281 -0.53 -6.64 20.85
C ASP A 281 -0.14 -6.39 19.39
N THR A 282 -0.60 -5.29 18.79
CA THR A 282 -0.41 -4.92 17.38
C THR A 282 1.06 -4.88 16.94
N PHE A 283 1.96 -4.41 17.81
CA PHE A 283 3.41 -4.33 17.56
C PHE A 283 4.21 -5.30 18.45
N GLY A 284 3.50 -6.24 19.09
CA GLY A 284 4.06 -7.20 20.04
C GLY A 284 4.16 -8.62 19.46
N PRO A 285 4.70 -9.56 20.26
CA PRO A 285 4.77 -10.97 19.86
C PRO A 285 3.40 -11.62 19.66
N HIS A 286 2.34 -11.00 20.19
CA HIS A 286 0.95 -11.45 20.09
C HIS A 286 0.20 -10.88 18.88
N ARG A 287 0.88 -10.18 17.96
CA ARG A 287 0.24 -9.59 16.76
C ARG A 287 -0.62 -10.60 16.02
N TYR A 288 -0.09 -11.80 15.78
CA TYR A 288 -0.80 -12.83 15.01
C TYR A 288 -1.85 -13.61 15.82
N ASP A 289 -2.03 -13.29 17.11
CA ASP A 289 -3.18 -13.73 17.91
C ASP A 289 -4.42 -12.83 17.62
N ILE A 290 -4.21 -11.62 17.09
CA ILE A 290 -5.29 -10.73 16.64
C ILE A 290 -5.99 -11.38 15.45
N TRP A 291 -7.32 -11.44 15.51
CA TRP A 291 -8.11 -12.18 14.54
C TRP A 291 -7.93 -11.69 13.10
N THR A 292 -7.84 -10.37 12.87
CA THR A 292 -7.60 -9.79 11.53
C THR A 292 -6.22 -10.09 10.96
N MET A 293 -5.30 -10.67 11.75
CA MET A 293 -3.95 -11.04 11.30
C MET A 293 -3.85 -12.53 10.94
N GLN A 294 -4.94 -13.28 11.08
CA GLN A 294 -4.98 -14.74 10.93
C GLN A 294 -5.60 -15.17 9.60
N SER A 295 -5.02 -16.16 8.93
CA SER A 295 -5.41 -16.58 7.58
C SER A 295 -6.87 -16.97 7.41
N LYS A 296 -7.52 -17.51 8.45
CA LYS A 296 -8.95 -17.86 8.38
C LYS A 296 -9.91 -16.67 8.23
N TRP A 297 -9.42 -15.45 8.42
CA TRP A 297 -10.20 -14.21 8.26
C TRP A 297 -9.83 -13.45 6.99
N HIS A 298 -9.11 -14.11 6.08
CA HIS A 298 -8.83 -13.68 4.71
C HIS A 298 -9.38 -14.72 3.73
N ASN A 299 -9.40 -14.42 2.43
CA ASN A 299 -9.92 -15.30 1.39
C ASN A 299 -8.93 -16.43 1.03
N THR A 300 -8.50 -17.18 2.04
CA THR A 300 -7.47 -18.22 1.98
C THR A 300 -7.98 -19.53 2.57
N PRO A 301 -7.35 -20.68 2.28
CA PRO A 301 -7.75 -21.94 2.89
C PRO A 301 -7.22 -22.12 4.33
N THR A 302 -7.89 -22.95 5.10
CA THR A 302 -7.33 -23.66 6.25
C THR A 302 -7.12 -25.11 5.84
N ILE A 303 -5.89 -25.61 5.93
CA ILE A 303 -5.50 -26.91 5.39
C ILE A 303 -5.26 -27.87 6.56
N ASN A 304 -5.97 -29.00 6.60
CA ASN A 304 -5.86 -29.96 7.72
C ASN A 304 -6.05 -29.31 9.11
N GLY A 305 -6.91 -28.29 9.21
CA GLY A 305 -7.13 -27.53 10.45
C GLY A 305 -6.06 -26.51 10.80
N VAL A 306 -5.06 -26.34 9.92
CA VAL A 306 -3.89 -25.50 10.16
C VAL A 306 -3.97 -24.24 9.31
N GLN A 307 -3.78 -23.10 9.98
CA GLN A 307 -3.69 -21.77 9.37
C GLN A 307 -2.25 -21.47 8.94
N GLN A 308 -2.09 -20.42 8.13
CA GLN A 308 -0.76 -19.90 7.81
C GLN A 308 -0.04 -19.37 9.06
N LYS A 309 1.29 -19.25 8.99
CA LYS A 309 2.11 -18.66 10.05
C LYS A 309 2.93 -17.49 9.54
N ALA A 310 3.35 -16.66 10.49
CA ALA A 310 4.26 -15.53 10.26
C ALA A 310 5.73 -15.94 10.36
N GLY A 311 6.57 -15.27 9.57
CA GLY A 311 8.02 -15.47 9.50
C GLY A 311 8.54 -15.56 8.07
N ASP A 312 9.84 -15.31 7.90
CA ASP A 312 10.51 -15.22 6.58
C ASP A 312 10.38 -16.47 5.72
N GLN A 313 10.25 -17.64 6.35
CA GLN A 313 10.07 -18.91 5.64
C GLN A 313 8.66 -19.10 5.06
N TYR A 314 7.68 -18.31 5.51
CA TYR A 314 6.27 -18.47 5.15
C TYR A 314 5.90 -17.54 4.00
N MET A 315 6.08 -18.03 2.78
CA MET A 315 5.86 -17.25 1.56
C MET A 315 5.29 -18.13 0.45
N ALA A 316 4.71 -17.47 -0.56
CA ALA A 316 4.35 -18.13 -1.80
C ALA A 316 5.58 -18.53 -2.62
N ARG A 317 5.38 -19.48 -3.54
CA ARG A 317 6.37 -19.94 -4.51
C ARG A 317 5.75 -19.98 -5.90
N ASN A 318 6.60 -20.01 -6.92
CA ASN A 318 6.19 -20.15 -8.32
C ASN A 318 5.10 -19.15 -8.74
N VAL A 319 5.22 -17.91 -8.27
CA VAL A 319 4.22 -16.88 -8.53
C VAL A 319 4.36 -16.38 -9.96
N THR A 320 3.27 -16.45 -10.72
CA THR A 320 3.25 -16.04 -12.13
C THR A 320 2.00 -15.25 -12.46
N TYR A 321 2.15 -14.33 -13.42
CA TYR A 321 1.04 -13.66 -14.08
C TYR A 321 1.16 -13.83 -15.59
N ASN A 322 0.17 -14.48 -16.22
CA ASN A 322 0.05 -14.55 -17.66
C ASN A 322 -0.92 -13.46 -18.14
N LYS A 323 -0.36 -12.43 -18.78
CA LYS A 323 -1.13 -11.30 -19.33
C LYS A 323 -2.13 -11.70 -20.42
N THR A 324 -1.80 -12.68 -21.26
CA THR A 324 -2.66 -13.09 -22.38
C THR A 324 -3.93 -13.80 -21.89
N SER A 325 -3.79 -14.70 -20.92
CA SER A 325 -4.93 -15.42 -20.32
C SER A 325 -5.53 -14.71 -19.11
N ALA A 326 -4.92 -13.60 -18.65
CA ALA A 326 -5.26 -12.91 -17.41
C ALA A 326 -5.31 -13.88 -16.21
N GLU A 327 -4.27 -14.72 -16.10
CA GLU A 327 -4.13 -15.75 -15.07
C GLU A 327 -3.06 -15.37 -14.05
N PHE A 328 -3.44 -15.27 -12.79
CA PHE A 328 -2.53 -15.17 -11.65
C PHE A 328 -2.47 -16.51 -10.92
N GLU A 329 -1.27 -17.04 -10.71
CA GLU A 329 -1.05 -18.33 -10.07
C GLU A 329 0.03 -18.23 -9.00
N ALA A 330 -0.17 -18.90 -7.87
CA ALA A 330 0.82 -19.01 -6.80
C ALA A 330 0.69 -20.36 -6.07
N ASP A 331 1.82 -20.98 -5.74
CA ASP A 331 1.87 -22.08 -4.78
C ASP A 331 1.97 -21.51 -3.36
N ILE A 332 0.89 -21.60 -2.60
CA ILE A 332 0.77 -21.04 -1.25
C ILE A 332 1.13 -22.04 -0.15
N ALA A 333 1.51 -23.27 -0.47
CA ALA A 333 1.86 -24.28 0.54
C ALA A 333 3.00 -23.81 1.46
N GLY A 334 3.92 -22.98 0.94
CA GLY A 334 5.02 -22.40 1.71
C GLY A 334 4.56 -21.51 2.87
N ALA A 335 3.35 -20.97 2.84
CA ALA A 335 2.80 -20.15 3.92
C ALA A 335 2.31 -20.96 5.14
N TYR A 336 2.20 -22.29 4.99
CA TYR A 336 1.71 -23.19 6.04
C TYR A 336 2.87 -23.91 6.73
N PRO A 337 2.76 -24.17 8.04
CA PRO A 337 3.78 -24.92 8.75
C PRO A 337 3.62 -26.43 8.51
N LYS A 338 4.63 -27.22 8.91
CA LYS A 338 4.70 -28.67 8.62
C LYS A 338 3.49 -29.46 9.14
N GLU A 339 2.86 -28.97 10.19
CA GLU A 339 1.64 -29.55 10.77
C GLU A 339 0.47 -29.56 9.79
N ALA A 340 0.44 -28.67 8.79
CA ALA A 340 -0.57 -28.66 7.75
C ALA A 340 -0.47 -29.87 6.80
N GLN A 341 0.65 -30.60 6.80
CA GLN A 341 0.88 -31.79 5.96
C GLN A 341 0.58 -31.53 4.46
N VAL A 342 0.92 -30.33 3.99
CA VAL A 342 0.72 -29.90 2.60
C VAL A 342 2.06 -29.86 1.88
N LYS A 343 2.12 -30.52 0.73
CA LYS A 343 3.29 -30.54 -0.15
C LYS A 343 3.27 -29.40 -1.16
N SER A 344 2.10 -29.18 -1.78
CA SER A 344 1.85 -28.10 -2.72
C SER A 344 0.39 -27.67 -2.66
N TRP A 345 0.12 -26.39 -2.86
CA TRP A 345 -1.22 -25.83 -2.94
C TRP A 345 -1.21 -24.70 -3.96
N VAL A 346 -1.44 -25.04 -5.22
CA VAL A 346 -1.45 -24.10 -6.34
C VAL A 346 -2.83 -23.48 -6.44
N ARG A 347 -2.90 -22.19 -6.12
CA ARG A 347 -4.09 -21.35 -6.25
C ARG A 347 -3.99 -20.55 -7.54
N LYS A 348 -4.98 -20.66 -8.42
CA LYS A 348 -5.05 -19.93 -9.69
C LYS A 348 -6.33 -19.11 -9.79
N LEU A 349 -6.19 -17.83 -10.16
CA LEU A 349 -7.28 -16.91 -10.48
C LEU A 349 -7.21 -16.57 -11.97
N THR A 350 -8.25 -16.94 -12.72
CA THR A 350 -8.41 -16.59 -14.14
C THR A 350 -9.49 -15.53 -14.28
N PHE A 351 -9.13 -14.34 -14.77
CA PHE A 351 -10.06 -13.23 -14.96
C PHE A 351 -10.59 -13.19 -16.41
N ASN A 352 -11.87 -13.50 -16.61
CA ASN A 352 -12.51 -13.46 -17.92
C ASN A 352 -13.29 -12.16 -18.10
N ARG A 353 -12.74 -11.24 -18.90
CA ARG A 353 -13.37 -9.94 -19.19
C ARG A 353 -14.66 -10.06 -20.01
N GLU A 354 -14.70 -10.96 -20.99
CA GLU A 354 -15.84 -11.14 -21.88
C GLU A 354 -17.04 -11.75 -21.15
N ALA A 355 -16.79 -12.78 -20.34
CA ALA A 355 -17.80 -13.41 -19.50
C ALA A 355 -18.10 -12.61 -18.22
N ASN A 356 -17.30 -11.58 -17.93
CA ASN A 356 -17.32 -10.80 -16.69
C ASN A 356 -17.35 -11.71 -15.45
N SER A 357 -16.39 -12.63 -15.38
CA SER A 357 -16.29 -13.66 -14.33
C SER A 357 -14.85 -13.89 -13.90
N VAL A 358 -14.68 -14.46 -12.70
CA VAL A 358 -13.38 -14.92 -12.18
C VAL A 358 -13.50 -16.39 -11.81
N THR A 359 -12.58 -17.21 -12.29
CA THR A 359 -12.49 -18.62 -11.90
C THR A 359 -11.37 -18.79 -10.89
N LEU A 360 -11.69 -19.28 -9.69
CA LEU A 360 -10.73 -19.75 -8.70
C LEU A 360 -10.54 -21.27 -8.86
N SER A 361 -9.31 -21.72 -9.07
CA SER A 361 -8.94 -23.13 -9.11
C SER A 361 -7.91 -23.44 -8.03
N GLU A 362 -8.13 -24.56 -7.32
CA GLU A 362 -7.24 -25.07 -6.27
C GLU A 362 -6.70 -26.43 -6.71
N ASN A 363 -5.39 -26.55 -6.88
CA ASN A 363 -4.73 -27.82 -7.17
C ASN A 363 -3.69 -28.12 -6.09
N TYR A 364 -3.90 -29.18 -5.32
CA TYR A 364 -3.12 -29.44 -4.12
C TYR A 364 -2.66 -30.89 -4.00
N SER A 365 -1.57 -31.07 -3.25
CA SER A 365 -1.03 -32.36 -2.86
C SER A 365 -0.71 -32.32 -1.37
N LEU A 366 -1.23 -33.29 -0.61
CA LEU A 366 -0.97 -33.43 0.82
C LEU A 366 0.04 -34.56 1.03
N ASP A 367 0.94 -34.37 1.99
CA ASP A 367 1.75 -35.46 2.52
C ASP A 367 0.86 -36.45 3.29
N LYS A 368 -0.15 -35.92 3.98
CA LYS A 368 -1.15 -36.70 4.72
C LYS A 368 -2.47 -35.95 4.80
N PHE A 369 -3.57 -36.65 4.54
CA PHE A 369 -4.91 -36.16 4.87
C PHE A 369 -5.19 -36.34 6.37
N VAL A 370 -5.57 -35.26 7.05
CA VAL A 370 -5.95 -35.26 8.47
C VAL A 370 -7.42 -34.89 8.60
N GLU A 371 -7.83 -33.77 8.02
CA GLU A 371 -9.23 -33.34 7.95
C GLU A 371 -9.52 -32.50 6.70
N PRO A 372 -10.80 -32.36 6.29
CA PRO A 372 -11.16 -31.55 5.14
C PRO A 372 -10.67 -30.10 5.29
N PHE A 373 -10.10 -29.56 4.22
CA PHE A 373 -9.77 -28.13 4.15
C PHE A 373 -11.04 -27.28 4.15
N LYS A 374 -10.91 -26.02 4.55
CA LYS A 374 -11.98 -25.02 4.49
C LYS A 374 -11.47 -23.82 3.72
N VAL A 375 -12.14 -23.44 2.64
CA VAL A 375 -11.84 -22.18 1.93
C VAL A 375 -12.73 -21.10 2.54
N HIS A 376 -12.10 -20.04 3.02
CA HIS A 376 -12.81 -18.91 3.61
C HIS A 376 -13.09 -17.85 2.55
N PHE A 377 -14.27 -17.23 2.63
CA PHE A 377 -14.63 -16.08 1.83
C PHE A 377 -15.27 -15.03 2.74
N MET A 378 -14.68 -13.83 2.78
CA MET A 378 -15.12 -12.69 3.55
C MET A 378 -15.97 -11.79 2.66
N THR A 379 -17.17 -11.45 3.13
CA THR A 379 -18.10 -10.60 2.39
C THR A 379 -18.93 -9.74 3.34
N ILE A 380 -19.30 -8.56 2.87
CA ILE A 380 -20.32 -7.72 3.52
C ILE A 380 -21.74 -7.98 2.98
N LEU A 381 -21.85 -8.81 1.94
CA LEU A 381 -23.12 -9.13 1.28
C LEU A 381 -23.89 -10.18 2.08
N ASN A 382 -25.21 -10.16 1.94
CA ASN A 382 -26.08 -11.15 2.57
C ASN A 382 -26.34 -12.29 1.59
N LYS A 383 -26.70 -13.46 2.12
CA LYS A 383 -27.25 -14.53 1.29
C LYS A 383 -28.58 -14.08 0.69
N SER A 384 -28.73 -14.27 -0.62
CA SER A 384 -29.98 -14.01 -1.33
C SER A 384 -31.06 -15.02 -0.94
N SER A 385 -32.32 -14.68 -1.18
CA SER A 385 -33.43 -15.65 -1.14
C SER A 385 -33.37 -16.70 -2.26
N ASP A 386 -32.55 -16.47 -3.28
CA ASP A 386 -32.26 -17.40 -4.37
C ASP A 386 -31.03 -18.29 -4.10
N ASP A 387 -30.40 -18.16 -2.93
CA ASP A 387 -29.25 -18.99 -2.52
C ASP A 387 -29.56 -20.49 -2.66
N GLN A 388 -28.62 -21.24 -3.23
CA GLN A 388 -28.64 -22.70 -3.43
C GLN A 388 -29.73 -23.27 -4.35
N LYS A 389 -30.55 -22.45 -5.03
CA LYS A 389 -31.62 -22.96 -5.91
C LYS A 389 -31.11 -23.83 -7.07
N ASN A 390 -29.86 -23.68 -7.49
CA ASN A 390 -29.20 -24.49 -8.53
C ASN A 390 -27.79 -24.98 -8.14
N GLY A 391 -27.47 -25.01 -6.84
CA GLY A 391 -26.09 -25.23 -6.36
C GLY A 391 -25.21 -23.98 -6.32
N ASP A 392 -25.70 -22.86 -6.86
CA ASP A 392 -25.04 -21.56 -6.80
C ASP A 392 -25.17 -20.93 -5.41
N LEU A 393 -24.09 -20.30 -4.94
CA LEU A 393 -24.13 -19.39 -3.81
C LEU A 393 -24.42 -17.97 -4.33
N VAL A 394 -25.53 -17.39 -3.94
CA VAL A 394 -25.92 -16.04 -4.38
C VAL A 394 -25.82 -15.07 -3.21
N LEU A 395 -24.90 -14.10 -3.34
CA LEU A 395 -24.63 -13.05 -2.37
C LEU A 395 -25.09 -11.71 -2.93
N GLU A 396 -25.92 -10.96 -2.18
CA GLU A 396 -26.42 -9.67 -2.66
C GLU A 396 -26.73 -8.67 -1.53
N ASP A 397 -26.77 -7.41 -1.92
CA ASP A 397 -27.43 -6.32 -1.22
C ASP A 397 -28.23 -5.47 -2.23
N LYS A 398 -28.56 -4.22 -1.89
CA LYS A 398 -29.33 -3.34 -2.79
C LYS A 398 -28.55 -2.89 -4.03
N SER A 399 -27.23 -3.01 -4.04
CA SER A 399 -26.31 -2.40 -5.02
C SER A 399 -25.43 -3.41 -5.72
N VAL A 400 -25.14 -4.55 -5.08
CA VAL A 400 -24.25 -5.59 -5.58
C VAL A 400 -24.96 -6.94 -5.56
N LYS A 401 -24.75 -7.72 -6.62
CA LYS A 401 -25.10 -9.14 -6.69
C LYS A 401 -23.91 -9.92 -7.23
N LEU A 402 -23.53 -10.99 -6.54
CA LEU A 402 -22.47 -11.92 -6.88
C LEU A 402 -23.04 -13.34 -6.85
N THR A 403 -22.82 -14.10 -7.92
CA THR A 403 -23.15 -15.52 -8.02
C THR A 403 -21.84 -16.30 -8.06
N MET A 404 -21.71 -17.31 -7.19
CA MET A 404 -20.51 -18.15 -7.02
C MET A 404 -20.83 -19.62 -7.23
#